data_AF-A0A968TN67-F1
#
_entry.id   AF-A0A968TN67-F1
#
_cell.length_a   1.000
_cell.length_b   1.000
_cell.length_c   1.000
_cell.angle_alpha   90.00
_cell.angle_beta   90.00
_cell.angle_gamma   90.00
#
_symmetry.space_group_name_H-M   'P 1'
#
loop_
_entity.id
_entity.type
_entity.pdbx_description
1 polymer ?
#
loop_
_entity_poly.entity_id
_entity_poly.type
_entity_poly.pdbx_seq_one_letter_code
_entity_poly.pdbx_strand_id
1 'polypeptide(L)'
;MKSILTYGDKRILSENYQTMKDFVDFLDANTDPNSLLQSLGSGYKFLGDWVTPHGNEGSDSPEALLFNNCYFAYISDLLAKIAGTLGYTDDEATYAAKADAIRNATHNAFFNSTDKTYIDALQTHCVMPLVAGVVPQEYISDVQDNLENNIVVTQGGHLDTGLQGTYFMTKYLTEIGRSDLLQLMASQTTYPGYGWFLSTGHTTWPERWDGTGYGSGSKAHGCFNGIGAWFQEGIGGFKSIRSIPE
;
A
#
# COMPACT_ATOMS: atom_id res chain seq x y z
N MET A 1 14.55 2.56 -4.52
CA MET A 1 14.19 3.72 -5.38
C MET A 1 14.11 5.07 -4.68
N LYS A 2 13.45 5.21 -3.51
CA LYS A 2 13.36 6.50 -2.81
C LYS A 2 14.72 7.18 -2.58
N SER A 3 15.75 6.41 -2.19
CA SER A 3 17.12 6.94 -2.04
C SER A 3 17.71 7.55 -3.32
N ILE A 4 17.41 6.99 -4.50
CA ILE A 4 17.81 7.60 -5.78
C ILE A 4 17.00 8.87 -6.05
N LEU A 5 15.68 8.81 -5.88
CA LEU A 5 14.81 9.95 -6.18
C LEU A 5 15.19 11.15 -5.32
N THR A 6 15.50 10.91 -4.03
CA THR A 6 15.90 11.96 -3.09
C THR A 6 17.38 12.37 -3.25
N TYR A 7 18.32 11.41 -3.26
CA TYR A 7 19.76 11.70 -3.15
C TYR A 7 20.57 11.42 -4.42
N GLY A 8 20.01 10.73 -5.41
CA GLY A 8 20.71 10.33 -6.63
C GLY A 8 21.71 9.18 -6.46
N ASP A 9 21.75 8.52 -5.29
CA ASP A 9 22.74 7.48 -5.00
C ASP A 9 22.29 6.10 -5.46
N LYS A 10 22.90 5.62 -6.55
CA LYS A 10 22.67 4.28 -7.10
C LYS A 10 23.34 3.16 -6.30
N ARG A 11 24.38 3.45 -5.50
CA ARG A 11 25.19 2.42 -4.82
C ARG A 11 24.37 1.60 -3.84
N ILE A 12 23.46 2.27 -3.13
CA ILE A 12 22.53 1.59 -2.20
C ILE A 12 21.72 0.51 -2.94
N LEU A 13 21.34 0.75 -4.20
CA LEU A 13 20.62 -0.27 -4.97
C LEU A 13 21.52 -1.44 -5.33
N SER A 14 22.72 -1.19 -5.86
CA SER A 14 23.64 -2.27 -6.24
C SER A 14 24.12 -3.09 -5.05
N GLU A 15 24.40 -2.45 -3.91
CA GLU A 15 24.87 -3.12 -2.68
C GLU A 15 23.81 -4.03 -2.06
N ASN A 16 22.52 -3.72 -2.24
CA ASN A 16 21.41 -4.48 -1.67
C ASN A 16 20.64 -5.30 -2.73
N TYR A 17 21.10 -5.30 -3.99
CA TYR A 17 20.36 -5.89 -5.10
C TYR A 17 20.07 -7.38 -4.88
N GLN A 18 21.09 -8.14 -4.48
CA GLN A 18 20.93 -9.56 -4.22
C GLN A 18 19.90 -9.84 -3.12
N THR A 19 19.89 -9.05 -2.04
CA THR A 19 18.90 -9.22 -0.95
C THR A 19 17.48 -8.92 -1.41
N MET A 20 17.29 -7.91 -2.27
CA MET A 20 15.98 -7.62 -2.86
C MET A 20 15.51 -8.79 -3.75
N LYS A 21 16.44 -9.37 -4.52
CA LYS A 21 16.21 -10.54 -5.36
C LYS A 21 15.80 -11.76 -4.53
N ASP A 22 16.59 -12.10 -3.52
CA ASP A 22 16.35 -13.24 -2.64
C ASP A 22 14.99 -13.15 -1.93
N PHE A 23 14.56 -11.94 -1.56
CA PHE A 23 13.25 -11.73 -0.94
C PHE A 23 12.09 -11.95 -1.91
N VAL A 24 12.17 -11.40 -3.13
CA VAL A 24 11.14 -11.63 -4.16
C VAL A 24 11.08 -13.11 -4.55
N ASP A 25 12.23 -13.75 -4.73
CA ASP A 25 12.31 -15.18 -5.08
C ASP A 25 11.80 -16.08 -3.93
N PHE A 26 12.01 -15.68 -2.68
CA PHE A 26 11.42 -16.37 -1.53
C PHE A 26 9.88 -16.31 -1.55
N LEU A 27 9.29 -15.15 -1.83
CA LEU A 27 7.83 -15.03 -1.94
C LEU A 27 7.31 -15.85 -3.13
N ASP A 28 8.00 -15.81 -4.26
CA ASP A 28 7.68 -16.57 -5.47
C ASP A 28 7.63 -18.08 -5.21
N ALA A 29 8.59 -18.61 -4.46
CA ALA A 29 8.64 -20.01 -4.06
C ALA A 29 7.47 -20.45 -3.16
N ASN A 30 6.69 -19.50 -2.64
CA ASN A 30 5.49 -19.74 -1.82
C ASN A 30 4.19 -19.36 -2.55
N THR A 31 4.23 -19.28 -3.87
CA THR A 31 3.04 -19.09 -4.70
C THR A 31 2.38 -20.42 -5.07
N ASP A 32 1.08 -20.38 -5.35
CA ASP A 32 0.37 -21.48 -6.00
C ASP A 32 0.72 -21.56 -7.51
N PRO A 33 0.27 -22.59 -8.25
CA PRO A 33 0.51 -22.67 -9.70
C PRO A 33 -0.06 -21.51 -10.53
N ASN A 34 -0.91 -20.66 -9.96
CA ASN A 34 -1.47 -19.48 -10.62
C ASN A 34 -0.70 -18.20 -10.28
N SER A 35 0.44 -18.28 -9.56
CA SER A 35 1.23 -17.12 -9.09
C SER A 35 0.59 -16.33 -7.95
N LEU A 36 -0.36 -16.90 -7.21
CA LEU A 36 -0.89 -16.31 -5.97
C LEU A 36 -0.03 -16.72 -4.78
N LEU A 37 0.57 -15.73 -4.11
CA LEU A 37 1.25 -15.92 -2.84
C LEU A 37 0.27 -16.48 -1.81
N GLN A 38 0.65 -17.60 -1.22
CA GLN A 38 -0.10 -18.24 -0.14
C GLN A 38 0.39 -17.75 1.22
N SER A 39 -0.45 -17.92 2.25
CA SER A 39 -0.06 -17.56 3.60
C SER A 39 1.21 -18.29 4.04
N LEU A 40 2.12 -17.54 4.67
CA LEU A 40 3.40 -18.04 5.18
C LEU A 40 3.28 -18.61 6.61
N GLY A 41 2.06 -18.96 7.02
CA GLY A 41 1.73 -19.52 8.32
C GLY A 41 1.44 -18.45 9.38
N SER A 42 1.30 -18.91 10.62
CA SER A 42 0.82 -18.08 11.72
C SER A 42 1.83 -17.05 12.23
N GLY A 43 1.31 -16.05 12.95
CA GLY A 43 2.09 -14.98 13.58
C GLY A 43 2.26 -13.76 12.68
N TYR A 44 3.42 -13.10 12.77
CA TYR A 44 3.69 -11.83 12.10
C TYR A 44 4.20 -11.97 10.65
N LYS A 45 3.89 -13.09 9.99
CA LYS A 45 4.45 -13.44 8.68
C LYS A 45 3.54 -13.06 7.50
N PHE A 46 2.25 -12.81 7.76
CA PHE A 46 1.25 -12.56 6.74
C PHE A 46 0.11 -11.68 7.29
N LEU A 47 0.44 -10.45 7.68
CA LEU A 47 -0.45 -9.61 8.50
C LEU A 47 -1.54 -8.86 7.73
N GLY A 48 -1.41 -8.74 6.41
CA GLY A 48 -2.30 -7.87 5.64
C GLY A 48 -2.14 -6.41 6.06
N ASP A 49 -3.25 -5.68 6.14
CA ASP A 49 -3.25 -4.31 6.65
C ASP A 49 -3.44 -4.30 8.17
N TRP A 50 -2.33 -4.21 8.89
CA TRP A 50 -2.34 -4.35 10.34
C TRP A 50 -3.10 -3.20 11.01
N VAL A 51 -3.94 -3.53 12.01
CA VAL A 51 -4.68 -2.61 12.89
C VAL A 51 -5.59 -1.62 12.16
N THR A 52 -6.42 -2.11 11.24
CA THR A 52 -7.52 -1.32 10.69
C THR A 52 -8.53 -0.93 11.78
N PRO A 53 -9.25 0.19 11.65
CA PRO A 53 -10.30 0.58 12.58
C PRO A 53 -11.48 -0.39 12.65
N HIS A 54 -11.82 -1.06 11.55
CA HIS A 54 -12.94 -1.99 11.48
C HIS A 54 -12.63 -3.40 12.02
N GLY A 55 -11.35 -3.79 12.16
CA GLY A 55 -11.03 -5.14 12.65
C GLY A 55 -9.61 -5.62 12.37
N ASN A 56 -9.38 -6.92 12.55
CA ASN A 56 -8.12 -7.55 12.18
C ASN A 56 -8.31 -8.32 10.88
N GLU A 57 -7.63 -7.88 9.84
CA GLU A 57 -7.61 -8.49 8.50
C GLU A 57 -6.39 -9.40 8.28
N GLY A 58 -5.65 -9.79 9.32
CA GLY A 58 -4.41 -10.56 9.16
C GLY A 58 -4.56 -12.09 9.06
N SER A 59 -3.43 -12.77 8.86
CA SER A 59 -3.30 -14.23 8.69
C SER A 59 -3.92 -14.74 7.39
N ASP A 60 -4.63 -15.86 7.39
CA ASP A 60 -5.10 -16.55 6.17
C ASP A 60 -6.41 -15.96 5.62
N SER A 61 -6.72 -14.71 5.96
CA SER A 61 -7.94 -14.04 5.53
C SER A 61 -7.86 -13.66 4.03
N PRO A 62 -9.01 -13.57 3.32
CA PRO A 62 -9.04 -13.03 1.96
C PRO A 62 -8.39 -11.64 1.84
N GLU A 63 -8.57 -10.80 2.85
CA GLU A 63 -8.08 -9.42 2.92
C GLU A 63 -6.55 -9.38 3.03
N ALA A 64 -5.95 -10.23 3.88
CA ALA A 64 -4.50 -10.39 3.93
C ALA A 64 -3.95 -10.96 2.62
N LEU A 65 -4.63 -11.93 2.01
CA LEU A 65 -4.19 -12.48 0.73
C LEU A 65 -4.21 -11.42 -0.36
N LEU A 66 -5.27 -10.62 -0.46
CA LEU A 66 -5.35 -9.49 -1.40
C LEU A 66 -4.21 -8.49 -1.14
N PHE A 67 -4.06 -8.03 0.10
CA PHE A 67 -3.05 -7.04 0.47
C PHE A 67 -1.64 -7.52 0.13
N ASN A 68 -1.27 -8.72 0.58
CA ASN A 68 0.07 -9.25 0.41
C ASN A 68 0.38 -9.55 -1.06
N ASN A 69 -0.60 -10.02 -1.85
CA ASN A 69 -0.39 -10.22 -3.29
C ASN A 69 -0.25 -8.89 -4.05
N CYS A 70 -1.03 -7.86 -3.70
CA CYS A 70 -0.82 -6.51 -4.23
C CYS A 70 0.57 -5.98 -3.88
N TYR A 71 1.00 -6.14 -2.62
CA TYR A 71 2.34 -5.73 -2.19
C TYR A 71 3.43 -6.52 -2.92
N PHE A 72 3.24 -7.82 -3.15
CA PHE A 72 4.17 -8.68 -3.87
C PHE A 72 4.33 -8.25 -5.35
N ALA A 73 3.23 -7.94 -6.03
CA ALA A 73 3.27 -7.35 -7.38
C ALA A 73 4.02 -6.01 -7.37
N TYR A 74 3.71 -5.14 -6.41
CA TYR A 74 4.35 -3.82 -6.28
C TYR A 74 5.87 -3.90 -6.08
N ILE A 75 6.36 -4.79 -5.20
CA ILE A 75 7.81 -4.93 -4.97
C ILE A 75 8.53 -5.67 -6.11
N SER A 76 7.85 -6.58 -6.81
CA SER A 76 8.40 -7.26 -8.00
C SER A 76 8.60 -6.26 -9.15
N ASP A 77 7.60 -5.40 -9.38
CA ASP A 77 7.68 -4.29 -10.33
C ASP A 77 8.80 -3.30 -9.96
N LEU A 78 8.93 -3.00 -8.66
CA LEU A 78 9.99 -2.14 -8.15
C LEU A 78 11.38 -2.77 -8.37
N LEU A 79 11.52 -4.09 -8.20
CA LEU A 79 12.77 -4.80 -8.45
C LEU A 79 13.13 -4.78 -9.95
N ALA A 80 12.16 -4.96 -10.85
CA ALA A 80 12.38 -4.83 -12.29
C ALA A 80 12.93 -3.43 -12.65
N LYS A 81 12.30 -2.36 -12.13
CA LYS A 81 12.77 -0.97 -12.32
C LYS A 81 14.16 -0.72 -11.76
N ILE A 82 14.48 -1.35 -10.62
CA ILE A 82 15.83 -1.30 -10.04
C ILE A 82 16.83 -2.02 -10.95
N ALA A 83 16.49 -3.20 -11.46
CA ALA A 83 17.32 -3.97 -12.38
C ALA A 83 17.64 -3.17 -13.65
N GLY A 84 16.63 -2.56 -14.29
CA GLY A 84 16.83 -1.67 -15.44
C GLY A 84 17.71 -0.46 -15.11
N THR A 85 17.52 0.16 -13.94
CA THR A 85 18.35 1.30 -13.47
C THR A 85 19.83 0.94 -13.30
N LEU A 86 20.12 -0.32 -12.99
CA LEU A 86 21.46 -0.88 -12.81
C LEU A 86 22.02 -1.54 -14.09
N GLY A 87 21.21 -1.70 -15.14
CA GLY A 87 21.60 -2.32 -16.40
C GLY A 87 21.49 -3.85 -16.43
N TYR A 88 20.71 -4.45 -15.52
CA TYR A 88 20.44 -5.89 -15.48
C TYR A 88 19.19 -6.24 -16.31
N THR A 89 19.31 -6.17 -17.63
CA THR A 89 18.16 -6.27 -18.56
C THR A 89 17.40 -7.59 -18.50
N ASP A 90 18.10 -8.70 -18.25
CA ASP A 90 17.46 -10.03 -18.17
C ASP A 90 16.61 -10.15 -16.89
N ASP A 91 17.13 -9.62 -15.78
CA ASP A 91 16.39 -9.57 -14.51
C ASP A 91 15.22 -8.59 -14.60
N GLU A 92 15.39 -7.44 -15.25
CA GLU A 92 14.31 -6.48 -15.52
C GLU A 92 13.13 -7.15 -16.23
N ALA A 93 13.38 -7.84 -17.34
CA ALA A 93 12.34 -8.56 -18.07
C ALA A 93 11.71 -9.68 -17.22
N THR A 94 12.52 -10.42 -16.45
CA THR A 94 12.06 -11.52 -15.58
C THR A 94 11.12 -11.02 -14.50
N TYR A 95 11.50 -9.97 -13.78
CA TYR A 95 10.70 -9.44 -12.67
C TYR A 95 9.49 -8.62 -13.15
N ALA A 96 9.56 -8.01 -14.33
CA ALA A 96 8.40 -7.38 -14.96
C ALA A 96 7.32 -8.42 -15.31
N ALA A 97 7.72 -9.51 -15.98
CA ALA A 97 6.80 -10.61 -16.30
C ALA A 97 6.22 -11.27 -15.03
N LYS A 98 7.01 -11.37 -13.96
CA LYS A 98 6.54 -11.84 -12.65
C LYS A 98 5.48 -10.90 -12.05
N ALA A 99 5.74 -9.60 -12.05
CA ALA A 99 4.77 -8.62 -11.56
C ALA A 99 3.44 -8.71 -12.33
N ASP A 100 3.49 -8.87 -13.66
CA ASP A 100 2.29 -9.06 -14.48
C ASP A 100 1.54 -10.37 -14.17
N ALA A 101 2.26 -11.47 -13.95
CA ALA A 101 1.64 -12.74 -13.56
C ALA A 101 0.89 -12.60 -12.22
N ILE A 102 1.51 -11.99 -11.21
CA ILE A 102 0.91 -11.75 -9.89
C ILE A 102 -0.30 -10.81 -10.02
N ARG A 103 -0.20 -9.73 -10.82
CA ARG A 103 -1.32 -8.80 -11.07
C ARG A 103 -2.53 -9.53 -11.63
N ASN A 104 -2.32 -10.33 -12.68
CA ASN A 104 -3.39 -11.11 -13.30
C ASN A 104 -4.00 -12.13 -12.34
N ALA A 105 -3.16 -12.83 -11.58
CA ALA A 105 -3.61 -13.81 -10.59
C ALA A 105 -4.45 -13.17 -9.49
N THR A 106 -4.00 -12.01 -8.98
CA THR A 106 -4.69 -11.23 -7.95
C THR A 106 -6.03 -10.71 -8.47
N HIS A 107 -6.07 -10.17 -9.69
CA HIS A 107 -7.32 -9.73 -10.32
C HIS A 107 -8.32 -10.89 -10.43
N ASN A 108 -7.89 -12.03 -10.97
CA ASN A 108 -8.75 -13.19 -11.15
C ASN A 108 -9.29 -13.76 -9.83
N ALA A 109 -8.52 -13.67 -8.75
CA ALA A 109 -8.90 -14.22 -7.45
C ALA A 109 -9.86 -13.33 -6.65
N PHE A 110 -9.69 -12.00 -6.74
CA PHE A 110 -10.33 -11.08 -5.80
C PHE A 110 -11.30 -10.08 -6.43
N PHE A 111 -11.29 -9.91 -7.76
CA PHE A 111 -12.17 -8.95 -8.42
C PHE A 111 -13.63 -9.40 -8.39
N ASN A 112 -14.48 -8.56 -7.83
CA ASN A 112 -15.93 -8.68 -7.88
C ASN A 112 -16.45 -7.90 -9.09
N SER A 113 -16.85 -8.62 -10.13
CA SER A 113 -17.36 -8.05 -11.38
C SER A 113 -18.74 -7.38 -11.27
N THR A 114 -19.51 -7.68 -10.22
CA THR A 114 -20.84 -7.07 -9.98
C THR A 114 -20.68 -5.66 -9.45
N ASP A 115 -19.87 -5.52 -8.41
CA ASP A 115 -19.65 -4.25 -7.70
C ASP A 115 -18.43 -3.48 -8.23
N LYS A 116 -17.67 -4.10 -9.15
CA LYS A 116 -16.45 -3.57 -9.76
C LYS A 116 -15.43 -3.11 -8.72
N THR A 117 -15.19 -3.95 -7.73
CA THR A 117 -14.22 -3.74 -6.64
C THR A 117 -13.49 -5.05 -6.33
N TYR A 118 -12.67 -5.09 -5.29
CA TYR A 118 -11.93 -6.27 -4.86
C TYR A 118 -12.41 -6.68 -3.47
N ILE A 119 -12.92 -7.90 -3.30
CA ILE A 119 -13.61 -8.35 -2.06
C ILE A 119 -14.85 -7.49 -1.77
N ASP A 120 -14.64 -6.29 -1.26
CA ASP A 120 -15.63 -5.26 -0.99
C ASP A 120 -15.03 -3.86 -1.28
N ALA A 121 -15.80 -2.80 -1.12
CA ALA A 121 -15.34 -1.45 -1.41
C ALA A 121 -14.63 -0.78 -0.21
N LEU A 122 -14.05 -1.54 0.74
CA LEU A 122 -13.27 -0.95 1.82
C LEU A 122 -12.00 -0.27 1.27
N GLN A 123 -11.50 0.70 2.04
CA GLN A 123 -10.43 1.61 1.63
C GLN A 123 -9.19 0.88 1.13
N THR A 124 -8.70 -0.07 1.91
CA THR A 124 -7.49 -0.84 1.59
C THR A 124 -7.72 -1.78 0.40
N HIS A 125 -8.91 -2.37 0.30
CA HIS A 125 -9.29 -3.27 -0.78
C HIS A 125 -9.39 -2.57 -2.13
N CYS A 126 -9.71 -1.28 -2.16
CA CYS A 126 -9.65 -0.49 -3.38
C CYS A 126 -8.23 -0.01 -3.68
N VAL A 127 -7.55 0.57 -2.68
CA VAL A 127 -6.30 1.31 -2.95
C VAL A 127 -5.11 0.40 -3.24
N MET A 128 -5.03 -0.78 -2.62
CA MET A 128 -3.90 -1.70 -2.84
C MET A 128 -3.86 -2.25 -4.26
N PRO A 129 -4.98 -2.71 -4.86
CA PRO A 129 -5.03 -3.07 -6.27
C PRO A 129 -4.67 -1.93 -7.20
N LEU A 130 -5.14 -0.70 -6.91
CA LEU A 130 -4.83 0.48 -7.70
C LEU A 130 -3.33 0.81 -7.68
N VAL A 131 -2.70 0.78 -6.50
CA VAL A 131 -1.26 1.02 -6.33
C VAL A 131 -0.40 -0.05 -7.00
N ALA A 132 -0.83 -1.31 -6.92
CA ALA A 132 -0.07 -2.44 -7.46
C ALA A 132 -0.26 -2.63 -8.98
N GLY A 133 -1.15 -1.86 -9.61
CA GLY A 133 -1.50 -2.00 -11.03
C GLY A 133 -2.31 -3.26 -11.33
N VAL A 134 -3.00 -3.81 -10.33
CA VAL A 134 -3.82 -5.02 -10.46
C VAL A 134 -5.14 -4.72 -11.20
N VAL A 135 -5.62 -3.47 -11.15
CA VAL A 135 -6.88 -3.05 -11.78
C VAL A 135 -6.69 -2.88 -13.29
N PRO A 136 -7.43 -3.64 -14.13
CA PRO A 136 -7.42 -3.42 -15.57
C PRO A 136 -7.88 -2.00 -15.91
N GLN A 137 -7.35 -1.44 -17.00
CA GLN A 137 -7.55 -0.04 -17.39
C GLN A 137 -9.03 0.35 -17.46
N GLU A 138 -9.90 -0.56 -17.90
CA GLU A 138 -11.33 -0.36 -18.02
C GLU A 138 -12.07 -0.23 -16.68
N TYR A 139 -11.49 -0.73 -15.58
CA TYR A 139 -12.10 -0.70 -14.25
C TYR A 139 -11.45 0.32 -13.29
N ILE A 140 -10.38 1.01 -13.70
CA ILE A 140 -9.70 1.98 -12.84
C ILE A 140 -10.67 3.05 -12.32
N SER A 141 -11.50 3.63 -13.20
CA SER A 141 -12.48 4.64 -12.80
C SER A 141 -13.50 4.08 -11.83
N ASP A 142 -14.02 2.87 -12.09
CA ASP A 142 -15.02 2.24 -11.22
C ASP A 142 -14.46 1.99 -9.81
N VAL A 143 -13.21 1.49 -9.69
CA VAL A 143 -12.57 1.25 -8.39
C VAL A 143 -12.21 2.57 -7.68
N GLN A 144 -11.82 3.61 -8.43
CA GLN A 144 -11.61 4.96 -7.87
C GLN A 144 -12.91 5.56 -7.34
N ASP A 145 -14.01 5.43 -8.07
CA ASP A 145 -15.34 5.92 -7.66
C ASP A 145 -15.83 5.17 -6.41
N ASN A 146 -15.62 3.85 -6.36
CA ASN A 146 -15.90 3.03 -5.18
C ASN A 146 -15.07 3.47 -3.96
N LEU A 147 -13.78 3.75 -4.15
CA LEU A 147 -12.92 4.27 -3.09
C LEU A 147 -13.40 5.64 -2.59
N GLU A 148 -13.73 6.55 -3.49
CA GLU A 148 -14.26 7.88 -3.13
C GLU A 148 -15.59 7.77 -2.39
N ASN A 149 -16.51 6.95 -2.88
CA ASN A 149 -17.79 6.71 -2.22
C ASN A 149 -17.58 6.11 -0.83
N ASN A 150 -16.63 5.18 -0.68
CA ASN A 150 -16.30 4.64 0.63
C ASN A 150 -15.79 5.73 1.58
N ILE A 151 -14.85 6.55 1.13
CA ILE A 151 -14.28 7.65 1.93
C ILE A 151 -15.38 8.63 2.34
N VAL A 152 -16.15 9.14 1.38
CA VAL A 152 -17.07 10.27 1.60
C VAL A 152 -18.39 9.83 2.24
N VAL A 153 -18.94 8.72 1.79
CA VAL A 153 -20.31 8.29 2.15
C VAL A 153 -20.27 7.21 3.22
N THR A 154 -19.56 6.11 2.99
CA THR A 154 -19.56 4.95 3.91
C THR A 154 -18.86 5.28 5.23
N GLN A 155 -17.67 5.88 5.17
CA GLN A 155 -16.86 6.22 6.35
C GLN A 155 -17.09 7.66 6.83
N GLY A 156 -17.96 8.43 6.15
CA GLY A 156 -18.25 9.82 6.52
C GLY A 156 -17.01 10.70 6.61
N GLY A 157 -16.02 10.45 5.76
CA GLY A 157 -14.74 11.13 5.74
C GLY A 157 -13.67 10.55 6.68
N HIS A 158 -13.88 9.41 7.36
CA HIS A 158 -12.87 8.84 8.26
C HIS A 158 -11.91 7.88 7.54
N LEU A 159 -10.73 7.67 8.15
CA LEU A 159 -9.81 6.61 7.72
C LEU A 159 -10.35 5.24 8.15
N ASP A 160 -10.16 4.25 7.30
CA ASP A 160 -10.49 2.85 7.62
C ASP A 160 -9.35 1.89 7.25
N THR A 161 -8.18 2.46 6.98
CA THR A 161 -6.96 1.72 6.68
C THR A 161 -6.13 1.46 7.93
N GLY A 162 -5.42 0.34 7.94
CA GLY A 162 -4.37 0.01 8.90
C GLY A 162 -3.06 0.75 8.62
N LEU A 163 -1.95 0.24 9.14
CA LEU A 163 -0.65 0.93 9.07
C LEU A 163 -0.17 1.14 7.63
N GLN A 164 -0.03 0.04 6.88
CA GLN A 164 0.51 0.09 5.53
C GLN A 164 -0.53 0.59 4.52
N GLY A 165 -1.80 0.25 4.70
CA GLY A 165 -2.91 0.79 3.92
C GLY A 165 -2.94 2.31 3.99
N THR A 166 -2.73 2.92 5.17
CA THR A 166 -2.69 4.38 5.31
C THR A 166 -1.54 5.01 4.50
N TYR A 167 -0.37 4.37 4.48
CA TYR A 167 0.76 4.83 3.67
C TYR A 167 0.44 4.79 2.18
N PHE A 168 -0.09 3.67 1.69
CA PHE A 168 -0.42 3.49 0.27
C PHE A 168 -1.60 4.36 -0.16
N MET A 169 -2.60 4.56 0.70
CA MET A 169 -3.69 5.50 0.52
C MET A 169 -3.17 6.93 0.33
N THR A 170 -2.29 7.36 1.23
CA THR A 170 -1.67 8.69 1.16
C THR A 170 -0.87 8.86 -0.12
N LYS A 171 -0.05 7.87 -0.47
CA LYS A 171 0.77 7.86 -1.68
C LYS A 171 -0.11 7.98 -2.92
N TYR A 172 -1.09 7.09 -3.06
CA TYR A 172 -1.96 7.01 -4.23
C TYR A 172 -2.77 8.30 -4.44
N LEU A 173 -3.48 8.77 -3.41
CA LEU A 173 -4.29 9.99 -3.51
C LEU A 173 -3.44 11.24 -3.78
N THR A 174 -2.20 11.29 -3.27
CA THR A 174 -1.25 12.36 -3.60
C THR A 174 -0.83 12.30 -5.07
N GLU A 175 -0.59 11.10 -5.62
CA GLU A 175 -0.20 10.90 -7.01
C GLU A 175 -1.30 11.27 -8.00
N ILE A 176 -2.55 10.91 -7.71
CA ILE A 176 -3.71 11.23 -8.56
C ILE A 176 -4.30 12.63 -8.29
N GLY A 177 -3.66 13.45 -7.44
CA GLY A 177 -4.07 14.82 -7.18
C GLY A 177 -5.31 14.99 -6.30
N ARG A 178 -5.75 13.95 -5.59
CA ARG A 178 -6.91 13.96 -4.69
C ARG A 178 -6.58 14.41 -3.26
N SER A 179 -5.96 15.58 -3.17
CA SER A 179 -5.65 16.20 -1.87
C SER A 179 -6.91 16.63 -1.11
N ASP A 180 -8.03 16.82 -1.80
CA ASP A 180 -9.36 17.05 -1.21
C ASP A 180 -9.79 15.89 -0.30
N LEU A 181 -9.62 14.63 -0.76
CA LEU A 181 -9.95 13.45 0.03
C LEU A 181 -8.99 13.27 1.21
N LEU A 182 -7.70 13.51 1.01
CA LEU A 182 -6.71 13.45 2.09
C LEU A 182 -6.98 14.51 3.16
N GLN A 183 -7.35 15.73 2.76
CA GLN A 183 -7.74 16.78 3.69
C GLN A 183 -9.01 16.41 4.46
N LEU A 184 -10.03 15.87 3.78
CA LEU A 184 -11.26 15.41 4.42
C LEU A 184 -10.96 14.37 5.51
N MET A 185 -10.13 13.38 5.21
CA MET A 185 -9.74 12.32 6.15
C MET A 185 -8.85 12.81 7.29
N ALA A 186 -7.83 13.59 6.98
CA ALA A 186 -6.87 14.06 7.97
C ALA A 186 -7.49 15.03 8.99
N SER A 187 -8.54 15.76 8.60
CA SER A 187 -9.19 16.78 9.43
C SER A 187 -10.29 16.24 10.35
N GLN A 188 -10.67 14.96 10.25
CA GLN A 188 -11.66 14.37 11.15
C GLN A 188 -11.17 14.40 12.60
N THR A 189 -11.92 15.07 13.47
CA THR A 189 -11.62 15.18 14.91
C THR A 189 -12.27 14.10 15.76
N THR A 190 -13.06 13.21 15.15
CA THR A 190 -13.70 12.03 15.74
C THR A 190 -12.96 10.75 15.31
N TYR A 191 -13.07 9.70 16.13
CA TYR A 191 -12.43 8.42 15.82
C TYR A 191 -12.97 7.83 14.50
N PRO A 192 -12.11 7.22 13.66
CA PRO A 192 -10.63 7.20 13.68
C PRO A 192 -9.99 8.29 12.80
N GLY A 193 -8.78 8.76 13.15
CA GLY A 193 -8.00 9.62 12.25
C GLY A 193 -6.91 10.48 12.92
N TYR A 194 -6.19 11.25 12.11
CA TYR A 194 -5.13 12.15 12.61
C TYR A 194 -5.69 13.30 13.47
N GLY A 195 -6.79 13.92 13.04
CA GLY A 195 -7.45 14.96 13.83
C GLY A 195 -7.97 14.44 15.17
N TRP A 196 -8.40 13.17 15.24
CA TRP A 196 -8.77 12.48 16.48
C TRP A 196 -7.59 12.32 17.44
N PHE A 197 -6.41 11.93 16.95
CA PHE A 197 -5.22 11.87 17.79
C PHE A 197 -4.90 13.25 18.40
N LEU A 198 -4.98 14.31 17.59
CA LEU A 198 -4.74 15.67 18.05
C LEU A 198 -5.79 16.14 19.06
N SER A 199 -7.08 15.86 18.81
CA SER A 199 -8.18 16.27 19.70
C SER A 199 -8.14 15.56 21.06
N THR A 200 -7.53 14.37 21.12
CA THR A 200 -7.34 13.58 22.34
C THR A 200 -6.00 13.83 23.03
N GLY A 201 -5.21 14.79 22.56
CA GLY A 201 -3.97 15.23 23.21
C GLY A 201 -2.73 14.38 22.93
N HIS A 202 -2.75 13.53 21.90
CA HIS A 202 -1.57 12.80 21.48
C HIS A 202 -0.53 13.76 20.87
N THR A 203 0.73 13.60 21.27
CA THR A 203 1.88 14.37 20.75
C THR A 203 2.79 13.55 19.82
N THR A 204 2.47 12.27 19.67
CA THR A 204 3.11 11.28 18.79
C THR A 204 2.03 10.39 18.19
N TRP A 205 2.35 9.66 17.12
CA TRP A 205 1.42 8.67 16.55
C TRP A 205 1.45 7.38 17.38
N PRO A 206 0.32 6.90 17.94
CA PRO A 206 0.25 5.58 18.54
C PRO A 206 0.26 4.49 17.46
N GLU A 207 0.47 3.24 17.88
CA GLU A 207 0.41 2.08 16.99
C GLU A 207 -1.02 1.77 16.51
N ARG A 208 -2.03 2.05 17.34
CA ARG A 208 -3.44 1.77 17.05
C ARG A 208 -4.27 3.05 16.96
N TRP A 209 -5.28 3.05 16.11
CA TRP A 209 -6.18 4.20 15.91
C TRP A 209 -6.98 4.61 17.14
N ASP A 210 -7.27 3.67 18.03
CA ASP A 210 -8.00 3.94 19.28
C ASP A 210 -7.14 4.68 20.33
N GLY A 211 -5.85 4.86 20.05
CA GLY A 211 -4.90 5.49 20.97
C GLY A 211 -4.60 4.66 22.22
N THR A 212 -5.08 3.40 22.29
CA THR A 212 -4.86 2.53 23.45
C THR A 212 -3.43 1.99 23.45
N GLY A 213 -2.51 2.80 23.94
CA GLY A 213 -1.20 2.34 24.35
C GLY A 213 -1.25 1.76 25.76
N TYR A 214 -1.90 0.60 25.96
CA TYR A 214 -1.66 -0.37 27.05
C TYR A 214 -2.42 -1.67 26.76
N GLY A 215 -1.70 -2.81 26.75
CA GLY A 215 -2.22 -4.15 26.42
C GLY A 215 -1.55 -4.80 25.20
N SER A 216 -0.75 -4.05 24.44
CA SER A 216 0.26 -4.52 23.44
C SER A 216 0.77 -3.40 22.49
N GLY A 217 0.16 -2.20 22.48
CA GLY A 217 0.50 -1.15 21.51
C GLY A 217 1.43 -0.03 21.99
N SER A 218 2.35 0.44 21.15
CA SER A 218 3.19 1.63 21.40
C SER A 218 2.41 2.95 21.32
N LYS A 219 2.76 3.96 22.15
CA LYS A 219 2.24 5.34 22.04
C LYS A 219 3.02 6.23 21.07
N ALA A 220 4.18 5.75 20.60
CA ALA A 220 5.04 6.41 19.64
C ALA A 220 5.52 5.38 18.62
N HIS A 221 4.86 5.33 17.48
CA HIS A 221 5.10 4.36 16.43
C HIS A 221 5.16 5.03 15.06
N GLY A 222 6.11 4.61 14.22
CA GLY A 222 6.40 5.28 12.95
C GLY A 222 5.43 4.99 11.81
N CYS A 223 4.36 4.25 12.09
CA CYS A 223 3.49 3.61 11.12
C CYS A 223 2.52 4.58 10.42
N PHE A 224 2.10 5.66 11.09
CA PHE A 224 1.25 6.70 10.51
C PHE A 224 2.02 7.93 10.01
N ASN A 225 3.33 7.81 9.80
CA ASN A 225 4.15 8.92 9.28
C ASN A 225 3.89 9.24 7.80
N GLY A 226 3.16 8.38 7.08
CA GLY A 226 2.90 8.53 5.64
C GLY A 226 2.31 9.89 5.28
N ILE A 227 1.43 10.44 6.12
CA ILE A 227 0.81 11.75 5.90
C ILE A 227 1.82 12.91 5.77
N GLY A 228 3.01 12.78 6.38
CA GLY A 228 4.09 13.75 6.24
C GLY A 228 4.54 13.95 4.79
N ALA A 229 4.51 12.90 3.97
CA ALA A 229 4.85 13.00 2.55
C ALA A 229 3.80 13.83 1.79
N TRP A 230 2.51 13.71 2.11
CA TRP A 230 1.46 14.53 1.50
C TRP A 230 1.60 16.02 1.84
N PHE A 231 1.99 16.37 3.06
CA PHE A 231 2.27 17.77 3.41
C PHE A 231 3.40 18.36 2.54
N GLN A 232 4.43 17.57 2.21
CA GLN A 232 5.56 18.01 1.40
C GLN A 232 5.24 18.03 -0.10
N GLU A 233 4.77 16.90 -0.64
CA GLU A 233 4.61 16.66 -2.07
C GLU A 233 3.25 17.12 -2.61
N GLY A 234 2.20 17.05 -1.77
CA GLY A 234 0.84 17.49 -2.10
C GLY A 234 0.65 18.98 -1.80
N ILE A 235 0.57 19.34 -0.52
CA ILE A 235 0.30 20.73 -0.09
C ILE A 235 1.48 21.65 -0.44
N GLY A 236 2.70 21.24 -0.13
CA GLY A 236 3.91 22.02 -0.44
C GLY A 236 4.33 21.98 -1.90
N GLY A 237 3.87 20.97 -2.67
CA GLY A 237 4.22 20.79 -4.08
C GLY A 237 5.69 20.41 -4.33
N PHE A 238 6.46 20.05 -3.29
CA PHE A 238 7.89 19.74 -3.41
C PHE A 238 8.09 18.29 -3.88
N LYS A 239 8.13 18.10 -5.20
CA LYS A 239 8.35 16.78 -5.82
C LYS A 239 9.76 16.66 -6.39
N SER A 240 10.31 15.46 -6.38
CA SER A 240 11.59 15.21 -7.07
C SER A 240 11.40 15.33 -8.58
N ILE A 241 12.31 16.04 -9.24
CA ILE A 241 12.39 16.07 -10.71
C ILE A 241 13.01 14.81 -11.30
N ARG A 242 13.64 13.97 -10.45
CA ARG A 242 14.18 12.69 -10.90
C ARG A 242 13.01 11.72 -11.05
N SER A 243 12.88 11.12 -12.22
CA SER A 243 11.96 10.01 -12.44
C SER A 243 12.72 8.68 -12.37
N ILE A 244 12.00 7.64 -12.02
CA ILE A 244 12.41 6.28 -12.34
C ILE A 244 12.19 6.13 -13.85
N PRO A 245 13.15 5.61 -14.63
CA PRO A 245 12.90 5.27 -16.03
C PRO A 245 11.65 4.39 -16.14
N GLU A 246 10.78 4.71 -17.09
CA GLU A 246 9.59 3.90 -17.43
C GLU A 246 9.98 2.56 -18.02
#